data_AF-A0A381SLU7-F1
#
_entry.id   AF-A0A381SLU7-F1
#
_cell.length_a   1.000
_cell.length_b   1.000
_cell.length_c   1.000
_cell.angle_alpha   90.00
_cell.angle_beta   90.00
_cell.angle_gamma   90.00
#
_symmetry.space_group_name_H-M   'P 1'
#
loop_
_entity.id
_entity.type
_entity.pdbx_description
1 polymer ?
#
loop_
_entity_poly.entity_id
_entity_poly.type
_entity_poly.pdbx_seq_one_letter_code
_entity_poly.pdbx_strand_id
1 'polypeptide(L)'
;MSELFDKCDDIYTSVMITAQRAKQIIDKSAIQIDENEDVDDSIQFAEKEIIVDVVEKPMVVALEEHLNGELEWRNSDKDDSESDES
;
A
#
# COMPACT_ATOMS: atom_id res chain seq x y z
N MET A 1 16.17 8.69 1.52
CA MET A 1 16.65 8.17 2.83
C MET A 1 17.21 9.27 3.71
N SER A 2 18.14 10.12 3.26
CA SER A 2 18.58 11.30 4.02
C SER A 2 17.42 12.22 4.38
N GLU A 3 16.57 12.55 3.42
CA GLU A 3 15.38 13.40 3.62
C GLU A 3 14.35 12.82 4.59
N LEU A 4 14.34 11.50 4.78
CA LEU A 4 13.45 10.85 5.76
C LEU A 4 13.88 11.19 7.18
N PHE A 5 15.18 11.23 7.46
CA PHE A 5 15.70 11.58 8.78
C PHE A 5 15.51 13.07 9.10
N ASP A 6 15.45 13.93 8.07
CA ASP A 6 15.27 15.36 8.25
C ASP A 6 13.79 15.76 8.44
N LYS A 7 12.86 15.01 7.83
CA LYS A 7 11.42 15.32 7.86
C LYS A 7 10.64 14.54 8.92
N CYS A 8 11.19 13.45 9.45
CA CYS A 8 10.47 12.59 10.39
C CYS A 8 11.10 12.59 11.78
N ASP A 9 10.35 13.15 12.74
CA ASP A 9 10.72 13.14 14.16
C ASP A 9 10.73 11.73 14.76
N ASP A 10 9.85 10.84 14.27
CA ASP A 10 9.82 9.43 14.63
C ASP A 10 9.92 8.54 13.38
N ILE A 11 11.08 7.88 13.27
CA ILE A 11 11.40 6.95 12.18
C ILE A 11 10.47 5.74 12.23
N TYR A 12 10.11 5.24 13.42
CA TYR A 12 9.27 4.05 13.53
C TYR A 12 7.85 4.33 13.07
N THR A 13 7.26 5.46 13.48
CA THR A 13 5.97 5.92 12.97
C THR A 13 5.99 6.07 11.45
N SER A 14 7.07 6.61 10.89
CA SER A 14 7.20 6.80 9.43
C SER A 14 7.30 5.48 8.67
N VAL A 15 8.02 4.51 9.22
CA VAL A 15 8.07 3.14 8.68
C VAL A 15 6.69 2.49 8.73
N MET A 16 5.94 2.68 9.82
CA MET A 16 4.58 2.15 9.97
C MET A 16 3.62 2.76 8.94
N ILE A 17 3.63 4.08 8.76
CA ILE A 17 2.84 4.79 7.75
C ILE A 17 3.14 4.26 6.35
N THR A 18 4.43 4.20 6.00
CA THR A 18 4.88 3.75 4.67
C THR A 18 4.50 2.30 4.41
N ALA A 19 4.66 1.41 5.39
CA ALA A 19 4.31 0.00 5.26
C ALA A 19 2.80 -0.22 5.10
N GLN A 20 1.99 0.49 5.90
CA GLN A 20 0.53 0.43 5.78
C GLN A 20 0.06 0.95 4.42
N ARG A 21 0.66 2.04 3.93
CA ARG A 21 0.34 2.57 2.61
C ARG A 21 0.75 1.63 1.49
N ALA A 22 1.95 1.04 1.55
CA ALA A 22 2.38 0.04 0.58
C ALA A 22 1.42 -1.16 0.52
N LYS A 23 0.90 -1.61 1.67
CA LYS A 23 -0.15 -2.64 1.72
C LYS A 23 -1.41 -2.21 0.96
N GLN A 24 -1.90 -0.98 1.16
CA GLN A 24 -3.07 -0.48 0.42
C GLN A 24 -2.86 -0.47 -1.10
N ILE A 25 -1.65 -0.13 -1.55
CA ILE A 25 -1.30 -0.16 -2.98
C ILE A 25 -1.36 -1.59 -3.52
N ILE A 26 -0.81 -2.55 -2.76
CA ILE A 26 -0.84 -3.98 -3.11
C ILE A 26 -2.28 -4.49 -3.16
N ASP A 27 -3.08 -4.22 -2.13
CA ASP A 27 -4.47 -4.67 -2.02
C ASP A 27 -5.33 -4.15 -3.19
N LYS A 28 -5.08 -2.91 -3.66
CA LYS A 28 -5.74 -2.35 -4.86
C LYS A 28 -5.33 -3.03 -6.15
N SER A 29 -4.07 -3.50 -6.23
CA SER A 29 -3.53 -4.18 -7.41
C SER A 29 -3.83 -5.69 -7.43
N ALA A 30 -4.27 -6.25 -6.30
CA ALA A 30 -4.57 -7.66 -6.17
C ALA A 30 -5.79 -8.01 -7.03
N ILE A 31 -5.61 -8.97 -7.94
CA ILE A 31 -6.71 -9.55 -8.72
C ILE A 31 -7.53 -10.41 -7.75
N GLN A 32 -8.82 -10.10 -7.60
CA GLN A 32 -9.73 -10.95 -6.85
C GLN A 32 -9.96 -12.23 -7.66
N ILE A 33 -9.52 -13.36 -7.11
CA ILE A 33 -9.77 -14.68 -7.71
C ILE A 33 -11.21 -15.04 -7.34
N ASP A 34 -12.07 -15.25 -8.34
CA ASP A 34 -13.43 -15.73 -8.10
C ASP A 34 -13.37 -17.20 -7.67
N GLU A 35 -13.87 -17.48 -6.48
CA GLU A 35 -13.89 -18.84 -5.90
C GLU A 35 -14.77 -19.82 -6.72
N ASN A 36 -15.64 -19.30 -7.60
CA ASN A 36 -16.51 -20.09 -8.47
C ASN A 36 -15.97 -20.25 -9.90
N GLU A 37 -14.79 -19.70 -10.21
CA GLU A 37 -14.16 -19.91 -11.50
C GLU A 37 -13.63 -21.34 -11.58
N ASP A 38 -14.15 -22.13 -12.53
CA ASP A 38 -13.67 -23.48 -12.81
C ASP A 38 -12.16 -23.40 -13.15
N VAL A 39 -11.32 -23.78 -12.18
CA VAL A 39 -9.86 -23.86 -12.35
C VAL A 39 -9.57 -25.01 -13.33
N ASP A 40 -9.40 -24.67 -14.60
CA ASP A 40 -8.91 -25.61 -15.61
C ASP A 40 -7.45 -25.97 -15.26
N ASP A 41 -7.19 -27.25 -14.96
CA ASP A 41 -5.84 -27.80 -14.73
C ASP A 41 -4.90 -27.61 -15.94
N SER A 42 -5.45 -27.14 -17.07
CA SER A 42 -4.72 -26.73 -18.27
C SER A 42 -4.17 -25.30 -18.23
N ILE A 43 -4.27 -24.57 -17.11
CA ILE A 43 -3.64 -23.26 -16.92
C ILE A 43 -2.11 -23.40 -17.09
N GLN A 44 -1.68 -23.31 -18.34
CA GLN A 44 -0.39 -22.74 -18.67
C GLN A 44 -0.51 -21.29 -18.24
N PHE A 45 0.38 -20.80 -17.36
CA PHE A 45 0.60 -19.37 -17.26
C PHE A 45 0.74 -18.90 -18.70
N ALA A 46 -0.25 -18.16 -19.22
CA ALA A 46 -0.12 -17.56 -20.54
C ALA A 46 1.26 -16.94 -20.53
N GLU A 47 2.09 -17.22 -21.54
CA GLU A 47 3.36 -16.53 -21.72
C GLU A 47 3.02 -15.05 -21.79
N LYS A 48 2.90 -14.40 -20.62
CA LYS A 48 2.91 -12.98 -20.48
C LYS A 48 4.30 -12.69 -20.95
N GLU A 49 4.38 -12.25 -22.20
CA GLU A 49 5.49 -11.49 -22.73
C GLU A 49 6.01 -10.67 -21.55
N ILE A 50 7.28 -10.84 -21.18
CA ILE A 50 7.84 -10.16 -20.01
C ILE A 50 7.92 -8.68 -20.41
N ILE A 51 6.78 -8.01 -20.33
CA ILE A 51 6.67 -6.58 -20.44
C ILE A 51 7.32 -6.11 -19.16
N VAL A 52 8.56 -5.65 -19.29
CA VAL A 52 9.26 -4.92 -18.23
C VAL A 52 8.60 -3.54 -18.15
N ASP A 53 7.33 -3.50 -17.79
CA ASP A 53 6.74 -2.27 -17.32
C ASP A 53 7.51 -1.92 -16.05
N VAL A 54 8.13 -0.74 -16.04
CA VAL A 54 8.81 -0.20 -14.88
C VAL A 54 7.72 0.22 -13.90
N VAL A 55 7.08 -0.76 -13.27
CA VAL A 55 6.16 -0.54 -12.18
C VAL A 55 7.01 -0.30 -10.95
N GLU A 56 6.95 0.92 -10.43
CA GLU A 56 7.65 1.24 -9.20
C GLU A 56 7.18 0.36 -8.06
N LYS A 57 8.12 -0.02 -7.19
CA LYS A 57 7.79 -0.85 -6.03
C LYS A 57 6.81 -0.08 -5.15
N PRO A 58 5.74 -0.72 -4.64
CA PRO A 58 4.76 -0.06 -3.76
C PRO A 58 5.38 0.67 -2.56
N MET A 59 6.50 0.15 -2.03
CA MET A 59 7.29 0.79 -0.97
C MET A 59 7.93 2.12 -1.37
N VAL A 60 8.35 2.26 -2.63
CA VAL A 60 8.97 3.50 -3.14
C VAL A 60 7.90 4.57 -3.30
N VAL A 61 6.77 4.21 -3.93
CA VAL A 61 5.62 5.10 -4.09
C VAL A 61 5.10 5.57 -2.73
N ALA A 62 4.89 4.65 -1.79
CA ALA A 62 4.41 4.99 -0.45
C ALA A 62 5.37 5.92 0.32
N LEU A 63 6.68 5.74 0.14
CA LEU A 63 7.68 6.59 0.79
C LEU A 63 7.67 8.01 0.19
N GLU A 64 7.52 8.12 -1.12
CA GLU A 64 7.41 9.41 -1.81
C GLU A 64 6.15 10.16 -1.38
N GLU A 65 4.99 9.50 -1.36
CA GLU A 65 3.73 10.07 -0.86
C GLU A 65 3.87 10.55 0.60
N HIS A 66 4.55 9.79 1.46
CA HIS A 66 4.83 10.18 2.85
C HIS A 66 5.73 11.43 2.93
N LEU A 67 6.81 11.47 2.15
CA LEU A 67 7.76 12.59 2.14
C LEU A 67 7.18 13.88 1.55
N ASN A 68 6.18 13.76 0.67
CA ASN A 68 5.42 14.87 0.09
C ASN A 68 4.30 15.37 1.02
N GLY A 69 4.00 14.66 2.11
CA GLY A 69 2.91 15.01 3.03
C GLY A 69 1.52 14.73 2.46
N GLU A 70 1.42 13.79 1.52
CA GLU A 70 0.16 13.41 0.85
C GLU A 70 -0.66 12.39 1.67
N LEU A 71 -0.07 11.85 2.74
CA LEU A 71 -0.67 10.82 3.58
C LEU A 71 -1.13 11.38 4.93
N GLU A 72 -2.35 11.03 5.31
CA GLU A 72 -2.88 11.29 6.66
C GLU A 72 -2.80 10.00 7.50
N TRP A 73 -2.20 10.11 8.69
CA TRP A 73 -2.15 9.01 9.64
C TRP A 73 -3.34 9.06 10.61
N ARG A 74 -4.30 8.14 10.46
CA ARG A 74 -5.45 7.99 11.36
C ARG A 74 -5.27 6.78 12.25
N ASN A 75 -5.34 6.99 13.57
CA ASN A 75 -5.37 5.90 14.54
C ASN A 75 -6.83 5.57 14.81
N SER A 76 -7.23 4.33 14.53
CA SER A 76 -8.61 3.84 14.76
C SER A 76 -9.08 4.06 16.21
N ASP A 77 -8.16 4.03 17.18
CA ASP A 77 -8.49 4.21 18.59
C ASP A 77 -8.95 5.63 18.98
N LYS A 78 -8.77 6.64 18.11
CA LYS A 78 -9.17 8.04 18.39
C LYS A 78 -10.45 8.46 17.66
N ASP A 79 -10.70 7.93 16.47
CA ASP A 79 -11.85 8.32 15.64
C ASP A 79 -13.19 7.70 16.13
N ASP A 80 -13.15 6.60 16.90
CA ASP A 80 -14.37 6.01 17.48
C ASP A 80 -14.99 6.84 18.62
N SER A 81 -14.28 7.88 19.10
CA SER A 81 -14.74 8.71 20.23
C SER A 81 -15.48 10.00 19.84
N GLU A 82 -15.49 10.37 18.56
CA GLU A 82 -16.12 11.62 18.10
C GLU A 82 -17.48 11.42 17.39
N SER A 83 -17.97 10.18 17.29
CA SER A 83 -19.21 9.86 16.56
C SER A 83 -20.46 9.70 17.42
N ASP A 84 -20.43 10.00 18.73
CA ASP A 84 -21.53 9.71 19.66
C ASP A 84 -22.03 10.94 20.46
N GLU A 85 -21.94 12.15 19.89
CA GLU A 85 -22.58 13.36 20.44
C GLU A 85 -23.18 14.21 19.30
N SER A 86 -24.36 13.83 18.78
CA SER A 86 -25.26 14.71 18.01
C SER A 86 -26.71 14.21 18.03
#